data_AF-A0A7M3XND2-F1
#
_entry.id   AF-A0A7M3XND2-F1
#
_cell.length_a   1.000
_cell.length_b   1.000
_cell.length_c   1.000
_cell.angle_alpha   90.00
_cell.angle_beta   90.00
_cell.angle_gamma   90.00
#
_symmetry.space_group_name_H-M   'P 1'
#
loop_
_entity.id
_entity.type
_entity.pdbx_description
1 polymer ?
#
loop_
_entity_poly.entity_id
_entity_poly.type
_entity_poly.pdbx_seq_one_letter_code
_entity_poly.pdbx_strand_id
1 'polypeptide(L)'
;EVDGYDEEAKVASFIASLFLTHRGFALISQDEVPYGDIMLEDLWPNIAEFNEVNLRIEENKRLQSAENISEETGSVQFAKKRAEKLRLREEKERAAKEQELALQDNEALEGHEWLVE
;
A
#
# COMPACT_ATOMS: atom_id res chain seq x y z
N GLU A 1 8.73 21.69 -51.40
CA GLU A 1 8.35 20.45 -50.71
C GLU A 1 8.98 20.49 -49.33
N VAL A 2 8.15 20.42 -48.29
CA VAL A 2 8.52 20.55 -46.87
C VAL A 2 8.14 19.23 -46.20
N ASP A 3 8.71 18.12 -46.68
CA ASP A 3 8.26 16.77 -46.34
C ASP A 3 8.72 16.33 -44.93
N GLY A 4 9.85 16.86 -44.46
CA GLY A 4 10.43 16.49 -43.15
C GLY A 4 9.71 17.07 -41.93
N TYR A 5 9.11 18.27 -42.04
CA TYR A 5 8.42 18.89 -40.91
C TYR A 5 7.14 18.14 -40.52
N ASP A 6 6.47 17.50 -41.48
CA ASP A 6 5.25 16.74 -41.21
C ASP A 6 5.52 15.44 -40.46
N GLU A 7 6.65 14.78 -40.73
CA GLU A 7 7.07 13.58 -39.98
C GLU A 7 7.54 13.94 -38.56
N GLU A 8 8.38 14.97 -38.44
CA GLU A 8 8.84 15.46 -37.14
C GLU A 8 7.68 15.95 -36.26
N ALA A 9 6.71 16.65 -36.84
CA ALA A 9 5.51 17.10 -36.14
C ALA A 9 4.68 15.92 -35.60
N LYS A 10 4.50 14.85 -36.38
CA LYS A 10 3.79 13.63 -35.95
C LYS A 10 4.50 12.93 -34.79
N VAL A 11 5.83 12.81 -34.87
CA VAL A 11 6.62 12.20 -33.79
C VAL A 11 6.54 13.07 -32.53
N ALA A 12 6.71 14.38 -32.66
CA ALA A 12 6.64 15.31 -31.53
C ALA A 12 5.25 15.31 -30.88
N SER A 13 4.17 15.32 -31.66
CA SER A 13 2.81 15.23 -31.14
C SER A 13 2.56 13.92 -30.41
N PHE A 14 3.06 12.79 -30.94
CA PHE A 14 2.92 11.50 -30.28
C PHE A 14 3.67 11.43 -28.95
N ILE A 15 4.90 11.93 -28.91
CA ILE A 15 5.70 12.02 -27.67
C ILE A 15 5.01 12.93 -26.65
N ALA A 16 4.46 14.08 -27.08
CA ALA A 16 3.73 14.99 -26.21
C ALA A 16 2.48 14.31 -25.61
N SER A 17 1.72 13.55 -26.40
CA SER A 17 0.59 12.75 -25.93
C SER A 17 1.00 11.74 -24.85
N LEU A 18 2.13 11.05 -25.01
CA LEU A 18 2.66 10.14 -23.98
C LEU A 18 3.01 10.86 -22.67
N PHE A 19 3.52 12.08 -22.74
CA PHE A 19 3.78 12.88 -21.53
C PHE A 19 2.49 13.35 -20.85
N LEU A 20 1.47 13.74 -21.63
CA LEU A 20 0.17 14.14 -21.11
C LEU A 20 -0.51 12.99 -20.39
N THR A 21 -0.45 11.79 -20.95
CA THR A 21 -1.06 10.59 -20.36
C THR A 21 -0.30 10.13 -19.12
N HIS A 22 1.04 10.08 -19.18
CA HIS A 22 1.87 9.73 -18.02
C HIS A 22 1.67 10.69 -16.84
N ARG A 23 1.41 11.98 -17.12
CA ARG A 23 1.14 12.96 -16.06
C ARG A 23 -0.30 12.96 -15.55
N GLY A 24 -1.23 12.31 -16.25
CA GLY A 24 -2.64 12.22 -15.86
C GLY A 24 -3.51 13.38 -16.37
N PHE A 25 -3.08 14.07 -17.44
CA PHE A 25 -3.89 15.12 -18.08
C PHE A 25 -4.86 14.55 -19.12
N ALA A 26 -4.43 13.52 -19.84
CA ALA A 26 -5.20 12.96 -20.95
C ALA A 26 -5.20 11.43 -20.90
N LEU A 27 -6.14 10.82 -21.59
CA LEU A 27 -6.23 9.40 -21.85
C LEU A 27 -5.91 9.14 -23.32
N ILE A 28 -5.11 8.10 -23.60
CA ILE A 28 -4.83 7.64 -24.95
C ILE A 28 -5.49 6.27 -25.15
N SER A 29 -6.20 6.10 -26.26
CA SER A 29 -6.84 4.84 -26.64
C SER A 29 -6.62 4.53 -28.11
N GLN A 30 -6.58 3.24 -28.44
CA GLN A 30 -6.46 2.73 -29.80
C GLN A 30 -7.29 1.45 -29.91
N ASP A 31 -8.28 1.45 -30.80
CA ASP A 31 -9.23 0.33 -30.91
C ASP A 31 -8.60 -0.91 -31.59
N GLU A 32 -7.79 -0.70 -32.63
CA GLU A 32 -7.08 -1.76 -33.35
C GLU A 32 -5.57 -1.51 -33.29
N VAL A 33 -4.80 -2.46 -32.76
CA VAL A 33 -3.33 -2.32 -32.63
C VAL A 33 -2.62 -3.19 -33.67
N PRO A 34 -1.63 -2.68 -34.42
CA PRO A 34 -1.05 -1.33 -34.33
C PRO A 34 -1.65 -0.31 -35.32
N TYR A 35 -2.59 -0.71 -36.17
CA TYR A 35 -2.97 0.06 -37.37
C TYR A 35 -4.20 0.97 -37.21
N GLY A 36 -4.91 0.91 -36.09
CA GLY A 36 -6.09 1.72 -35.82
C GLY A 36 -5.76 3.14 -35.41
N ASP A 37 -6.76 4.01 -35.45
CA ASP A 37 -6.62 5.42 -35.08
C ASP A 37 -6.33 5.58 -33.59
N ILE A 38 -5.44 6.53 -33.28
CA ILE A 38 -5.09 6.89 -31.90
C ILE A 38 -5.96 8.06 -31.48
N MET A 39 -6.73 7.86 -30.42
CA MET A 39 -7.59 8.87 -29.82
C MET A 39 -6.94 9.43 -28.55
N LEU A 40 -7.05 10.75 -28.37
CA LEU A 40 -6.59 11.46 -27.18
C LEU A 40 -7.78 12.20 -26.57
N GLU A 41 -8.10 11.90 -25.32
CA GLU A 41 -9.23 12.47 -24.59
C GLU A 41 -8.74 13.23 -23.36
N ASP A 42 -9.37 14.38 -23.08
CA ASP A 42 -9.11 15.14 -21.85
C ASP A 42 -9.78 14.44 -20.65
N LEU A 43 -9.02 14.21 -19.58
CA LEU A 43 -9.54 13.63 -18.34
C LEU A 43 -10.29 14.64 -17.48
N TRP A 44 -10.14 15.95 -17.74
CA TRP A 44 -10.64 17.02 -16.89
C TRP A 44 -11.59 18.00 -17.62
N PRO A 45 -12.58 17.54 -18.40
CA PRO A 45 -13.39 18.39 -19.27
C PRO A 45 -14.26 19.43 -18.53
N ASN A 46 -14.46 19.24 -17.22
CA ASN A 46 -15.27 20.13 -16.38
C ASN A 46 -14.44 21.21 -15.65
N ILE A 47 -13.11 21.24 -15.84
CA ILE A 47 -12.21 22.18 -15.18
C ILE A 47 -11.64 23.12 -16.25
N ALA A 48 -11.95 24.40 -16.16
CA ALA A 48 -11.49 25.38 -17.15
C ALA A 48 -10.06 25.88 -16.87
N GLU A 49 -9.63 25.90 -15.61
CA GLU A 49 -8.35 26.46 -15.19
C GLU A 49 -7.26 25.39 -15.08
N PHE A 50 -6.18 25.56 -15.84
CA PHE A 50 -5.05 24.62 -15.85
C PHE A 50 -4.44 24.39 -14.47
N ASN A 51 -4.37 25.43 -13.64
CA ASN A 51 -3.82 25.32 -12.29
C ASN A 51 -4.66 24.40 -11.39
N GLU A 52 -5.98 24.39 -11.57
CA GLU A 52 -6.87 23.52 -10.80
C GLU A 52 -6.67 22.05 -11.18
N VAL A 53 -6.48 21.76 -12.47
CA VAL A 53 -6.13 20.41 -12.94
C VAL A 53 -4.83 19.92 -12.31
N ASN A 54 -3.79 20.76 -12.25
CA ASN A 54 -2.52 20.40 -11.60
C ASN A 54 -2.70 20.04 -10.13
N LEU A 55 -3.44 20.85 -9.37
CA LEU A 55 -3.71 20.59 -7.96
C LEU A 55 -4.43 19.25 -7.78
N ARG A 56 -5.36 18.91 -8.66
CA ARG A 56 -6.12 17.66 -8.62
C ARG A 56 -5.27 16.44 -8.94
N ILE A 57 -4.37 16.56 -9.90
CA ILE A 57 -3.40 15.50 -10.24
C ILE A 57 -2.44 15.25 -9.06
N GLU A 58 -1.92 16.31 -8.43
CA GLU A 58 -1.04 16.18 -7.26
C GLU A 58 -1.75 15.57 -6.05
N GLU A 59 -3.00 15.97 -5.80
CA GLU A 59 -3.84 15.39 -4.76
C GLU A 59 -4.06 13.89 -4.99
N ASN A 60 -4.45 13.49 -6.21
CA ASN A 60 -4.64 12.09 -6.56
C ASN A 60 -3.37 11.26 -6.35
N LYS A 61 -2.19 11.78 -6.75
CA LYS A 61 -0.90 11.09 -6.50
C LYS A 61 -0.62 10.93 -5.01
N ARG A 62 -0.92 11.96 -4.21
CA ARG A 62 -0.75 11.90 -2.75
C ARG A 62 -1.67 10.85 -2.13
N LEU A 63 -2.94 10.83 -2.53
CA LEU A 63 -3.91 9.85 -2.05
C LEU A 63 -3.49 8.42 -2.42
N GLN A 64 -3.10 8.18 -3.67
CA GLN A 64 -2.57 6.88 -4.10
C GLN A 64 -1.32 6.48 -3.31
N SER A 65 -0.38 7.41 -3.09
CA SER A 65 0.81 7.11 -2.29
C SER A 65 0.48 6.78 -0.83
N ALA A 66 -0.50 7.47 -0.24
CA ALA A 66 -0.97 7.22 1.11
C ALA A 66 -1.70 5.87 1.22
N GLU A 67 -2.49 5.51 0.21
CA GLU A 67 -3.15 4.20 0.12
C GLU A 67 -2.13 3.06 0.03
N ASN A 68 -1.10 3.20 -0.82
CA ASN A 68 0.00 2.23 -0.92
C ASN A 68 0.81 2.08 0.38
N ILE A 69 0.87 3.11 1.22
CA ILE A 69 1.51 3.06 2.55
C ILE A 69 0.57 2.42 3.59
N SER A 70 -0.73 2.71 3.48
CA SER A 70 -1.79 2.18 4.35
C SER A 70 -2.09 0.71 4.10
N GLU A 71 -1.91 0.23 2.87
CA GLU A 71 -1.88 -1.19 2.57
C GLU A 71 -0.64 -1.79 3.22
N GLU A 72 -0.80 -2.14 4.49
CA GLU A 72 0.13 -2.97 5.23
C GLU A 72 0.37 -4.22 4.40
N THR A 73 1.47 -4.23 3.63
CA THR A 73 1.81 -5.34 2.73
C THR A 73 1.64 -6.65 3.49
N GLY A 74 1.13 -7.70 2.84
CA GLY A 74 0.78 -8.94 3.54
C GLY A 74 1.89 -9.44 4.47
N SER A 75 3.15 -9.25 4.08
CA SER A 75 4.35 -9.55 4.89
C SER A 75 4.41 -8.81 6.24
N VAL A 76 4.06 -7.53 6.29
CA VAL A 76 4.04 -6.74 7.53
C VAL A 76 2.90 -7.21 8.44
N GLN A 77 1.72 -7.54 7.88
CA GLN A 77 0.62 -8.13 8.66
C GLN A 77 0.99 -9.50 9.26
N PHE A 78 1.68 -10.35 8.48
CA PHE A 78 2.17 -11.64 8.98
C PHE A 78 3.24 -11.46 10.07
N ALA A 79 4.12 -10.47 9.95
CA ALA A 79 5.12 -10.16 10.96
C ALA A 79 4.48 -9.70 12.29
N LYS A 80 3.48 -8.81 12.23
CA LYS A 80 2.74 -8.37 13.43
C LYS A 80 2.01 -9.53 14.11
N LYS A 81 1.27 -10.35 13.36
CA LYS A 81 0.58 -11.54 13.89
C LYS A 81 1.55 -12.55 14.54
N ARG A 82 2.73 -12.74 13.94
CA ARG A 82 3.74 -13.65 14.50
C ARG A 82 4.34 -13.09 15.81
N ALA A 83 4.60 -11.79 15.87
CA ALA A 83 5.09 -11.12 17.07
C ALA A 83 4.06 -11.19 18.21
N GLU A 84 2.79 -10.92 17.92
CA GLU A 84 1.69 -11.02 18.89
C GLU A 84 1.54 -12.44 19.44
N LYS A 85 1.58 -13.45 18.56
CA LYS A 85 1.51 -14.86 18.96
C LYS A 85 2.69 -15.27 19.86
N LEU A 86 3.89 -14.74 19.61
CA LEU A 86 5.06 -15.02 20.42
C LEU A 86 4.92 -14.43 21.83
N ARG A 87 4.45 -13.17 21.93
CA ARG A 87 4.20 -12.49 23.21
C ARG A 87 3.18 -13.23 24.06
N LEU A 88 2.06 -13.64 23.46
CA LEU A 88 1.04 -14.39 24.18
C LEU A 88 1.56 -15.74 24.69
N ARG A 89 2.45 -16.39 23.95
CA ARG A 89 3.06 -17.66 24.37
C ARG A 89 4.02 -17.46 25.54
N GLU A 90 4.84 -16.42 25.50
CA GLU A 90 5.77 -16.08 26.58
C GLU A 90 5.04 -15.70 27.88
N GLU A 91 3.95 -14.92 27.78
CA GLU A 91 3.12 -14.57 28.94
C GLU A 91 2.45 -15.81 29.55
N LYS A 92 1.89 -16.71 28.72
CA LYS A 92 1.31 -17.97 29.19
C LYS A 92 2.34 -18.89 29.84
N GLU A 93 3.55 -18.96 29.29
CA GLU A 93 4.62 -19.77 29.86
C GLU A 93 5.08 -19.24 31.22
N ARG A 94 5.15 -17.91 31.38
CA ARG A 94 5.43 -17.29 32.69
C ARG A 94 4.32 -17.57 33.70
N ALA A 95 3.05 -17.41 33.30
CA ALA A 95 1.92 -17.69 34.18
C ALA A 95 1.84 -19.17 34.58
N ALA A 96 2.14 -20.10 33.67
CA ALA A 96 2.17 -21.53 33.98
C ALA A 96 3.28 -21.88 34.97
N LYS A 97 4.49 -21.29 34.80
CA LYS A 97 5.60 -21.47 35.76
C LYS A 97 5.27 -20.90 37.14
N GLU A 98 4.61 -19.74 37.20
CA GLU A 98 4.18 -19.14 38.45
C GLU A 98 3.09 -19.98 39.14
N GLN A 99 2.17 -20.57 38.38
CA GLN A 99 1.19 -21.52 38.90
C GLN A 99 1.83 -22.82 39.40
N GLU A 100 2.82 -23.37 38.70
CA GLU A 100 3.59 -24.54 39.17
C GLU A 100 4.36 -24.24 40.44
N LEU A 101 5.02 -23.09 40.54
CA LEU A 101 5.69 -22.64 41.77
C LEU A 101 4.71 -22.46 42.93
N ALA A 102 3.55 -21.84 42.69
CA ALA A 102 2.52 -21.68 43.70
C ALA A 102 1.93 -23.02 44.16
N LEU A 103 1.76 -23.99 43.25
CA LEU A 103 1.33 -25.34 43.59
C LEU A 103 2.40 -26.09 44.40
N GLN A 104 3.68 -25.97 44.04
CA GLN A 104 4.79 -26.55 44.80
C GLN A 104 4.90 -25.94 46.20
N ASP A 105 4.75 -24.62 46.35
CA ASP A 105 4.73 -23.95 47.66
C ASP A 105 3.53 -24.41 48.50
N ASN A 106 2.35 -24.59 47.89
CA ASN A 106 1.16 -25.06 48.59
C ASN A 106 1.27 -26.54 49.00
N GLU A 107 1.80 -27.39 48.12
CA GLU A 107 2.09 -28.81 48.40
C GLU A 107 3.20 -28.96 49.47
N ALA A 108 4.20 -28.06 49.47
CA ALA A 108 5.22 -27.99 50.51
C ALA A 108 4.63 -27.54 51.87
N LEU A 109 3.66 -26.63 51.88
CA LEU A 109 2.94 -26.20 53.09
C LEU A 109 2.05 -27.32 53.65
N GLU A 110 1.31 -28.05 52.80
CA GLU A 110 0.50 -29.22 53.21
C GLU A 110 1.37 -30.35 53.80
N GLY A 111 2.60 -30.55 53.28
CA GLY A 111 3.55 -31.54 53.80
C GLY A 111 4.08 -31.26 55.22
N HIS A 112 3.84 -30.07 55.77
CA HIS A 112 4.33 -29.63 57.07
C HIS A 112 3.24 -29.46 58.16
N GLU A 113 1.98 -29.80 57.89
CA GLU A 113 0.88 -29.68 58.88
C GLU A 113 0.95 -30.67 60.06
N TRP A 114 1.87 -31.64 60.07
CA TRP A 114 1.97 -32.64 61.14
C TRP A 114 2.91 -32.24 62.31
N LEU A 115 3.56 -31.08 62.24
CA LEU A 115 4.53 -30.59 63.22
C LEU A 115 3.93 -29.46 64.07
N VAL A 116 2.99 -29.82 64.95
CA VAL A 116 2.57 -28.97 66.08
C VAL A 116 2.85 -29.78 67.36
N GLU A 117 3.68 -29.18 68.24
CA GLU A 117 4.29 -29.74 69.46
C GLU A 117 3.34 -30.42 70.46
#